data_AF-A0A538R4A8-F1
#
_entry.id   AF-A0A538R4A8-F1
#
_cell.length_a   1.000
_cell.length_b   1.000
_cell.length_c   1.000
_cell.angle_alpha   90.00
_cell.angle_beta   90.00
_cell.angle_gamma   90.00
#
_symmetry.space_group_name_H-M   'P 1'
#
loop_
_entity.id
_entity.type
_entity.pdbx_description
1 polymer ?
#
loop_
_entity_poly.entity_id
_entity_poly.type
_entity_poly.pdbx_seq_one_letter_code
_entity_poly.pdbx_strand_id
1 'polypeptide(L)' 'MTRELRVVGPVAPEALARAAAATGLATLEEVLRFGFSQRPSWELADVVVQDEYTHDVIVQGPAPAYLVFDTT' A
#
# COMPACT_ATOMS: atom_id res chain seq x y z
N MET A 1 4.49 0.92 15.38
CA MET A 1 4.28 -0.53 15.12
C MET A 1 4.41 -0.75 13.63
N THR A 2 5.01 -1.86 13.22
CA THR A 2 5.14 -2.23 11.80
C THR A 2 3.91 -3.04 11.40
N ARG A 3 3.15 -2.60 10.40
CA ARG A 3 1.98 -3.29 9.88
C ARG A 3 2.35 -4.30 8.79
N GLU A 4 1.43 -5.22 8.52
CA GLU A 4 1.61 -6.22 7.47
C GLU A 4 1.53 -5.58 6.08
N LEU A 5 2.48 -5.94 5.22
CA LEU A 5 2.44 -5.62 3.79
C LEU A 5 2.31 -6.92 3.02
N ARG A 6 1.25 -7.05 2.22
CA ARG A 6 1.06 -8.19 1.32
C ARG A 6 1.30 -7.77 -0.13
N VAL A 7 2.00 -8.62 -0.87
CA VAL A 7 2.35 -8.39 -2.28
C VAL A 7 1.63 -9.40 -3.15
N VAL A 8 0.94 -8.91 -4.18
CA VAL A 8 0.26 -9.74 -5.17
C VAL A 8 0.85 -9.47 -6.54
N GLY A 9 1.55 -10.46 -7.10
CA GLY A 9 2.25 -10.36 -8.40
C GLY A 9 3.73 -9.97 -8.28
N PRO A 10 4.46 -9.94 -9.41
CA PRO A 10 5.88 -9.63 -9.42
C PRO A 10 6.10 -8.13 -9.21
N VAL A 11 6.85 -7.78 -8.16
CA VAL A 11 7.18 -6.39 -7.81
C VAL A 11 8.68 -6.16 -7.95
N ALA A 12 9.07 -4.97 -8.45
CA ALA A 12 10.47 -4.58 -8.49
C ALA A 12 11.05 -4.45 -7.06
N PRO A 13 12.28 -4.92 -6.79
CA PRO A 13 12.88 -4.85 -5.44
C PRO A 13 12.90 -3.45 -4.84
N GLU A 14 13.12 -2.42 -5.65
CA GLU A 14 13.14 -1.02 -5.20
C GLU A 14 11.75 -0.55 -4.78
N ALA A 15 10.70 -0.99 -5.48
CA ALA A 15 9.32 -0.71 -5.11
C ALA A 15 8.95 -1.44 -3.82
N LEU A 16 9.39 -2.69 -3.65
CA LEU A 16 9.19 -3.42 -2.40
C LEU A 16 9.88 -2.75 -1.22
N ALA A 17 11.12 -2.26 -1.39
CA ALA A 17 11.83 -1.55 -0.35
C ALA A 17 11.12 -0.25 0.08
N ARG A 18 10.57 0.50 -0.89
CA ARG A 18 9.77 1.70 -0.58
C ARG A 18 8.46 1.35 0.13
N ALA A 19 7.77 0.30 -0.32
CA ALA A 19 6.55 -0.17 0.31
C ALA A 19 6.79 -0.68 1.75
N ALA A 20 7.90 -1.39 1.98
CA ALA A 20 8.30 -1.84 3.30
C ALA A 20 8.61 -0.67 4.25
N ALA A 21 9.17 0.45 3.75
CA ALA A 21 9.33 1.65 4.56
C ALA A 21 7.98 2.30 4.94
N ALA A 22 6.92 2.05 4.16
CA ALA A 22 5.57 2.57 4.38
C ALA A 22 4.69 1.68 5.27
N THR A 23 5.19 0.55 5.80
CA THR A 23 4.44 -0.27 6.78
C THR A 23 4.20 0.43 8.12
N GLY A 24 4.82 1.58 8.35
CA GLY A 24 4.56 2.42 9.53
C GLY A 24 3.30 3.29 9.40
N LEU A 25 2.75 3.43 8.19
CA LEU A 25 1.56 4.23 7.93
C LEU A 25 0.33 3.55 8.53
N ALA A 26 -0.57 4.33 9.10
CA ALA A 26 -1.70 3.91 9.90
C ALA A 26 -3.04 4.11 9.23
N THR A 27 -3.19 5.20 8.50
CA THR A 27 -4.48 5.60 7.95
C THR A 27 -4.50 5.44 6.44
N LEU A 28 -5.71 5.31 5.88
CA LEU A 28 -5.93 5.40 4.44
C LEU A 28 -5.28 6.67 3.84
N GLU A 29 -5.45 7.81 4.51
CA GLU A 29 -4.88 9.09 4.06
C GLU A 29 -3.36 9.03 3.92
N GLU A 30 -2.68 8.43 4.90
CA GLU A 30 -1.22 8.29 4.87
C GLU A 30 -0.76 7.39 3.72
N VAL A 31 -1.43 6.25 3.50
CA VAL A 31 -1.14 5.34 2.38
C VAL A 31 -1.37 6.03 1.04
N LEU A 32 -2.46 6.80 0.89
CA LEU A 32 -2.73 7.56 -0.33
C LEU A 32 -1.68 8.63 -0.61
N ARG A 33 -1.30 9.41 0.42
CA ARG A 33 -0.24 10.42 0.30
C ARG A 33 1.08 9.78 -0.13
N PHE A 34 1.42 8.63 0.45
CA PHE A 34 2.60 7.86 0.06
C PHE A 34 2.51 7.40 -1.40
N GLY A 35 1.39 6.81 -1.83
CA GLY A 35 1.17 6.34 -3.20
C GLY A 35 1.30 7.46 -4.24
N PHE A 36 0.66 8.61 -4.02
CA PHE A 36 0.73 9.76 -4.93
C PHE A 36 2.10 10.45 -4.96
N SER A 37 2.91 10.29 -3.90
CA SER A 37 4.29 10.79 -3.87
C SER A 37 5.25 9.98 -4.76
N GLN A 38 4.88 8.76 -5.14
CA GLN A 38 5.72 7.91 -5.99
C GLN A 38 5.85 8.46 -7.41
N ARG A 39 6.91 8.04 -8.11
CA ARG A 39 7.14 8.36 -9.53
C ARG A 39 7.45 7.06 -10.29
N PRO A 40 6.56 6.56 -11.16
CA PRO A 40 5.17 7.02 -11.37
C PRO A 40 4.31 6.91 -10.10
N SER A 41 3.19 7.64 -10.04
CA SER A 41 2.24 7.54 -8.93
C SER A 41 1.73 6.11 -8.79
N TRP A 42 1.53 5.68 -7.56
CA TRP A 42 0.84 4.41 -7.28
C TRP A 42 -0.61 4.74 -7.03
N GLU A 43 -1.47 4.23 -7.92
CA GLU A 43 -2.89 4.55 -7.92
C GLU A 43 -3.62 3.66 -6.90
N LEU A 44 -4.65 4.22 -6.26
CA LEU A 44 -5.56 3.42 -5.44
C LEU A 44 -6.33 2.47 -6.37
N ALA A 45 -6.24 1.18 -6.11
CA ALA A 45 -7.00 0.17 -6.84
C ALA A 45 -8.33 -0.12 -6.13
N ASP A 46 -8.30 -0.32 -4.81
CA ASP A 46 -9.49 -0.62 -4.01
C ASP A 46 -9.23 -0.39 -2.51
N VAL A 47 -10.30 -0.30 -1.71
CA VAL A 47 -10.28 -0.32 -0.25
C VAL A 47 -11.25 -1.39 0.24
N VAL A 48 -10.73 -2.44 0.85
CA VAL A 48 -11.55 -3.51 1.42
C VAL A 48 -11.74 -3.25 2.91
N VAL A 49 -12.95 -2.85 3.29
CA VAL A 49 -13.37 -2.67 4.68
C VAL A 49 -13.48 -4.04 5.35
N GLN A 50 -12.69 -4.29 6.40
CA GLN A 50 -12.74 -5.54 7.16
C GLN A 50 -13.70 -5.41 8.35
N ASP A 51 -13.60 -4.32 9.11
CA ASP A 51 -14.55 -3.94 10.16
C ASP A 51 -14.69 -2.40 10.27
N GLU A 52 -15.28 -1.91 11.38
CA GLU A 52 -15.51 -0.47 11.61
C GLU A 52 -14.22 0.36 11.67
N TYR A 53 -13.07 -0.27 11.94
CA TYR A 53 -11.79 0.38 12.21
C TYR A 53 -10.60 -0.28 11.51
N THR A 54 -10.80 -1.20 10.56
CA THR A 54 -9.72 -1.89 9.87
C THR A 54 -10.03 -2.05 8.39
N HIS A 55 -9.04 -1.71 7.56
CA HIS A 55 -9.17 -1.65 6.11
C HIS A 55 -7.89 -2.12 5.44
N ASP A 56 -8.05 -2.98 4.44
CA ASP A 56 -6.98 -3.27 3.48
C ASP A 56 -7.01 -2.23 2.36
N VAL A 57 -5.93 -1.47 2.21
CA VAL A 57 -5.77 -0.49 1.14
C VAL A 57 -4.91 -1.09 0.03
N ILE A 58 -5.52 -1.31 -1.13
CA ILE A 58 -4.88 -1.91 -2.28
C ILE A 58 -4.41 -0.80 -3.20
N VAL A 59 -3.10 -0.67 -3.38
CA VAL A 59 -2.50 0.24 -4.35
C VAL A 59 -1.86 -0.54 -5.49
N GLN A 60 -2.03 -0.03 -6.70
CA GLN A 60 -1.32 -0.51 -7.86
C GLN A 60 0.07 0.13 -7.89
N GLY A 61 1.09 -0.68 -7.60
CA GLY A 61 2.49 -0.27 -7.72
C GLY A 61 2.92 -0.17 -9.19
N PRO A 62 4.24 -0.07 -9.46
CA PRO A 62 4.73 -0.22 -10.83
C PRO A 62 4.30 -1.59 -11.35
N ALA A 63 3.59 -1.61 -12.48
CA ALA A 63 2.95 -2.80 -12.99
C ALA A 63 3.92 -3.99 -13.12
N PRO A 64 3.47 -5.24 -12.89
CA PRO A 64 2.08 -5.67 -12.71
C PRO A 64 1.69 -6.06 -11.26
N ALA A 65 2.31 -5.46 -10.24
CA ALA A 65 2.03 -5.81 -8.84
C ALA A 65 1.01 -4.91 -8.13
N TYR A 66 0.28 -5.51 -7.19
CA TYR A 66 -0.51 -4.82 -6.18
C TYR A 66 0.16 -4.95 -4.81
N LEU A 67 0.07 -3.87 -4.03
CA LEU A 67 0.53 -3.80 -2.65
C LEU A 67 -0.68 -3.57 -1.76
N VAL A 68 -0.82 -4.39 -0.73
CA VAL A 68 -1.93 -4.31 0.23
C VAL A 68 -1.38 -3.85 1.56
N PHE A 69 -1.85 -2.68 2.00
CA PHE A 69 -1.50 -2.08 3.28
C PHE A 69 -2.64 -2.33 4.27
N ASP A 70 -2.32 -2.96 5.39
CA ASP A 70 -3.21 -2.99 6.55
C ASP A 70 -3.27 -1.58 7.17
N THR A 71 -4.47 -1.06 7.38
CA THR A 71 -4.71 0.27 7.95
C THR A 71 -5.83 0.23 8.97
N THR A 72 -5.79 1.17 9.91
CA THR A 72 -6.79 1.36 10.96
C THR A 72 -7.55 2.66 10.76
#